data_AF-B8CB79-F1
#
_entry.id   AF-B8CB79-F1
#
_cell.length_a   1.000
_cell.length_b   1.000
_cell.length_c   1.000
_cell.angle_alpha   90.00
_cell.angle_beta   90.00
_cell.angle_gamma   90.00
#
_symmetry.space_group_name_H-M   'P 1'
#
loop_
_entity.id
_entity.type
_entity.pdbx_description
1 polymer ?
#
loop_
_entity_poly.entity_id
_entity_poly.type
_entity_poly.pdbx_seq_one_letter_code
_entity_poly.pdbx_strand_id
1 'polypeptide(L)' 'MDPVSQIYAREAIDNHGMSVVGWYHSHPTFQPDPSVTDIENQANYQQLKTGSVCPFVGLIVGTYDNRN' A
#
# COMPACT_ATOMS: atom_id res chain seq x y z
N MET A 1 4.45 6.38 7.85
CA MET A 1 4.47 7.15 6.59
C MET A 1 4.35 8.63 6.96
N ASP A 2 5.13 9.52 6.35
CA ASP A 2 4.98 10.96 6.55
C ASP A 2 3.73 11.47 5.81
N PRO A 3 2.74 12.06 6.50
CA PRO A 3 1.48 12.51 5.88
C PRO A 3 1.70 13.57 4.80
N VAL A 4 2.69 14.44 4.96
CA VAL A 4 2.96 15.54 4.02
C VAL A 4 3.48 14.98 2.70
N SER A 5 4.49 14.11 2.77
CA SER A 5 5.03 13.42 1.60
C SER A 5 3.94 12.61 0.85
N GLN A 6 3.02 11.99 1.58
CA GLN A 6 1.93 11.22 0.99
C GLN A 6 0.96 12.10 0.19
N ILE A 7 0.63 13.29 0.69
CA ILE A 7 -0.25 14.25 0.00
C ILE A 7 0.40 14.69 -1.31
N TYR A 8 1.67 15.12 -1.27
CA TYR A 8 2.38 15.56 -2.47
C TYR A 8 2.48 14.46 -3.53
N ALA A 9 2.77 13.23 -3.13
CA ALA A 9 2.81 12.10 -4.05
C ALA A 9 1.43 11.85 -4.68
N ARG A 10 0.36 11.94 -3.90
CA ARG A 10 -1.01 11.76 -4.40
C ARG A 10 -1.41 12.87 -5.37
N GLU A 11 -1.16 14.13 -5.04
CA GLU A 11 -1.43 15.26 -5.93
C GLU A 11 -0.66 15.12 -7.25
N ALA A 12 0.61 14.70 -7.20
CA ALA A 12 1.39 14.45 -8.39
C ALA A 12 0.77 13.35 -9.27
N ILE A 13 0.31 12.24 -8.67
CA ILE A 13 -0.37 11.14 -9.40
C ILE A 13 -1.68 11.60 -10.01
N ASP A 14 -2.51 12.31 -9.24
CA ASP A 14 -3.81 12.83 -9.68
C ASP A 14 -3.63 13.84 -10.83
N ASN A 15 -2.58 14.68 -10.79
CA ASN A 15 -2.22 15.62 -11.87
C ASN A 15 -1.84 14.93 -13.20
N HIS A 16 -1.43 13.66 -13.16
CA HIS A 16 -1.18 12.85 -14.35
C HIS A 16 -2.43 12.09 -14.82
N GLY A 17 -3.61 12.38 -14.26
CA GLY A 17 -4.87 11.68 -14.58
C GLY A 17 -4.90 10.23 -14.10
N MET A 18 -4.00 9.87 -13.17
CA MET A 18 -3.93 8.55 -12.56
C MET A 18 -4.59 8.57 -11.18
N SER A 19 -4.81 7.39 -10.60
CA SER A 19 -5.33 7.26 -9.24
C SER A 19 -4.50 6.27 -8.45
N VAL A 20 -4.28 6.57 -7.17
CA VAL A 20 -3.65 5.62 -6.24
C VAL A 20 -4.64 4.48 -5.95
N VAL A 21 -4.25 3.27 -6.34
CA VAL A 21 -5.05 2.03 -6.19
C VAL A 21 -4.57 1.12 -5.06
N GLY A 22 -3.52 1.51 -4.33
CA GLY A 22 -2.93 0.65 -3.33
C GLY A 22 -1.68 1.20 -2.68
N TRP A 23 -1.00 0.32 -1.97
CA TRP A 23 0.28 0.58 -1.31
C TRP A 23 1.14 -0.69 -1.36
N TYR A 24 2.44 -0.53 -1.14
CA TYR A 24 3.36 -1.66 -1.02
C TYR A 24 4.42 -1.40 0.05
N HIS A 25 4.93 -2.49 0.62
CA HIS A 25 6.16 -2.49 1.42
C HIS A 25 6.94 -3.78 1.17
N SER A 26 8.11 -3.89 1.78
CA SER A 26 9.00 -5.05 1.60
C SER A 26 9.18 -5.81 2.91
N HIS A 27 9.19 -7.14 2.80
CA HIS A 27 9.63 -8.06 3.83
C HIS A 27 10.99 -8.63 3.39
N PRO A 28 12.10 -7.92 3.63
CA PRO A 28 13.38 -8.25 3.00
C PRO A 28 13.93 -9.60 3.48
N THR A 29 13.76 -9.94 4.76
CA THR A 29 14.42 -11.09 5.38
C THR A 29 13.45 -12.11 5.98
N PHE A 30 12.15 -11.92 5.78
CA PHE A 30 11.09 -12.75 6.36
C PHE A 30 9.99 -13.01 5.32
N GLN A 31 9.13 -14.00 5.62
CA GLN A 31 8.06 -14.41 4.74
C GLN A 31 7.14 -13.21 4.42
N PRO A 32 6.72 -13.02 3.16
CA PRO A 32 5.88 -11.89 2.75
C PRO A 32 4.40 -12.06 3.16
N ASP A 33 4.17 -12.64 4.34
CA ASP A 33 2.84 -12.73 4.94
C ASP A 33 2.52 -11.42 5.65
N PRO A 34 1.27 -10.92 5.59
CA PRO A 34 0.88 -9.69 6.26
C PRO A 34 0.93 -9.85 7.79
N SER A 35 1.55 -8.89 8.46
CA SER A 35 1.48 -8.77 9.91
C SER A 35 0.12 -8.22 10.36
N VAL A 36 -0.17 -8.28 11.67
CA VAL A 36 -1.38 -7.67 12.24
C VAL A 36 -1.45 -6.17 11.90
N THR A 37 -0.34 -5.46 11.99
CA THR A 37 -0.25 -4.03 11.64
C THR A 37 -0.53 -3.79 10.15
N ASP A 38 -0.08 -4.68 9.25
CA ASP A 38 -0.38 -4.57 7.82
C ASP A 38 -1.87 -4.74 7.54
N ILE A 39 -2.51 -5.70 8.23
CA ILE A 39 -3.96 -5.95 8.13
C ILE A 39 -4.76 -4.75 8.62
N GLU A 40 -4.39 -4.18 9.76
CA GLU A 40 -5.05 -2.97 10.32
C GLU A 40 -4.90 -1.78 9.37
N ASN A 41 -3.69 -1.55 8.84
CA ASN A 41 -3.44 -0.49 7.86
C ASN A 41 -4.26 -0.69 6.58
N GLN A 42 -4.30 -1.90 6.05
CA GLN A 42 -5.09 -2.25 4.87
C GLN A 42 -6.59 -1.99 5.11
N ALA A 43 -7.13 -2.40 6.26
CA ALA A 43 -8.53 -2.17 6.62
C ALA A 43 -8.86 -0.67 6.69
N ASN A 44 -7.99 0.12 7.31
CA ASN A 44 -8.14 1.58 7.39
C ASN A 44 -8.17 2.22 6.00
N TYR A 45 -7.25 1.84 5.10
CA TYR A 45 -7.23 2.38 3.74
C TYR A 45 -8.45 1.96 2.92
N GLN A 46 -8.89 0.70 3.05
CA GLN A 46 -10.10 0.23 2.37
C GLN A 46 -11.34 1.01 2.84
N GLN A 47 -11.45 1.30 4.14
CA GLN A 47 -12.54 2.10 4.67
C GLN A 47 -12.51 3.54 4.14
N LEU A 48 -11.32 4.17 4.07
CA LEU A 48 -11.16 5.51 3.50
C LEU A 48 -11.43 5.58 1.99
N LYS A 49 -11.31 4.45 1.29
CA LYS A 49 -11.58 4.31 -0.14
C LYS A 49 -12.90 3.61 -0.44
N THR A 50 -13.78 3.47 0.55
CA THR A 50 -15.12 2.90 0.37
C THR A 50 -15.87 3.66 -0.72
N GLY A 51 -16.39 2.94 -1.71
CA GLY A 51 -17.06 3.53 -2.89
C GLY A 51 -16.18 3.74 -4.12
N SER A 52 -14.88 3.40 -4.05
CA SER A 52 -14.01 3.29 -5.23
C SER A 52 -14.48 2.15 -6.15
N VAL A 53 -14.43 2.37 -7.47
CA VAL A 53 -14.78 1.37 -8.49
C VAL A 53 -13.80 0.19 -8.50
N CYS A 54 -12.58 0.42 -8.01
CA CYS A 54 -11.50 -0.55 -7.96
C CYS A 54 -11.09 -0.88 -6.51
N PRO A 55 -10.74 -2.15 -6.23
CA PRO A 55 -10.28 -2.57 -4.90
C PRO A 55 -8.97 -1.85 -4.55
N PHE A 56 -8.83 -1.46 -3.28
CA PHE A 56 -7.57 -0.93 -2.76
C PHE A 56 -6.66 -2.10 -2.34
N VAL A 57 -5.49 -2.23 -2.95
CA VAL A 57 -4.63 -3.43 -2.82
C VAL A 57 -3.37 -3.12 -2.00
N GLY A 58 -3.04 -3.99 -1.04
CA GLY A 58 -1.74 -4.00 -0.38
C GLY A 58 -0.84 -5.08 -1.00
N LEU A 59 0.41 -4.74 -1.30
CA LEU A 59 1.42 -5.65 -1.85
C LEU A 59 2.62 -5.77 -0.92
N ILE A 60 3.05 -7.01 -0.64
CA ILE A 60 4.27 -7.28 0.12
C ILE A 60 5.30 -7.91 -0.81
N VAL A 61 6.48 -7.30 -0.90
CA VAL A 61 7.57 -7.79 -1.76
C VAL A 61 8.66 -8.44 -0.89
N GLY A 62 8.87 -9.74 -1.05
CA GLY A 62 10.00 -10.45 -0.47
C GLY A 62 11.25 -10.27 -1.35
N THR A 63 12.26 -9.53 -0.88
CA THR A 63 13.41 -9.13 -1.72
C THR A 63 14.68 -9.94 -1.49
N TYR A 64 14.86 -10.60 -0.34
CA TYR A 64 16.08 -11.37 -0.02
C TYR A 64 15.81 -12.71 0.71
N ASP A 65 14.58 -13.23 0.69
CA ASP A 65 14.32 -14.57 1.23
C ASP A 65 14.74 -15.64 0.22
N ASN A 66 15.81 -16.37 0.50
CA ASN A 66 16.33 -17.47 -0.32
C ASN A 66 15.41 -18.72 -0.34
N ARG A 67 14.26 -18.66 0.34
CA ARG A 67 13.27 -19.75 0.41
C ARG A 67 12.08 -19.60 -0.55
N ASN A 68 12.03 -18.51 -1.33
CA ASN A 68 11.02 -18.28 -2.38
C ASN A 68 11.56 -18.62 -3.77
#